data_AF-A0A9R0ZIV1-F1
#
_entry.id   AF-A0A9R0ZIV1-F1
#
_cell.length_a   1.000
_cell.length_b   1.000
_cell.length_c   1.000
_cell.angle_alpha   90.00
_cell.angle_beta   90.00
_cell.angle_gamma   90.00
#
_symmetry.space_group_name_H-M   'P 1'
#
loop_
_entity.id
_entity.type
_entity.pdbx_description
1 polymer ?
#
loop_
_entity_poly.entity_id
_entity_poly.type
_entity_poly.pdbx_seq_one_letter_code
_entity_poly.pdbx_strand_id
1 'polypeptide(L)'
;MPRSGALPLLAALVLALAAAAAASSGAAKGAPAATDFIRKSCRETQYPSVCMQSLSSYGKPPPRSPQELARAALSVSADRARSASAYVGRICGPAPRGGGGAKAAKGSPARDCLENMADSVGHLRDAAKELDGSLGRAGSPAFRWHLSNVQTWCSAALTDENTCLDGLSRGVDAGTRAAIRSKVVEVAQVTSNALALVNKVGSGH
;
A
#
# COMPACT_ATOMS: atom_id res chain seq x y z
N MET A 1 34.09 -4.44 61.32
CA MET A 1 33.24 -4.35 60.11
C MET A 1 33.39 -2.94 59.55
N PRO A 2 33.71 -2.76 58.26
CA PRO A 2 32.71 -2.79 57.20
C PRO A 2 33.13 -3.64 55.98
N ARG A 3 32.13 -4.06 55.20
CA ARG A 3 32.25 -4.98 54.05
C ARG A 3 32.41 -4.21 52.74
N SER A 4 33.47 -4.55 52.00
CA SER A 4 33.90 -4.00 50.70
C SER A 4 32.99 -4.33 49.49
N GLY A 5 31.67 -4.24 49.65
CA GLY A 5 30.71 -4.71 48.63
C GLY A 5 30.27 -3.69 47.56
N ALA A 6 30.64 -2.42 47.67
CA ALA A 6 30.05 -1.36 46.83
C ALA A 6 30.74 -1.15 45.47
N LEU A 7 32.05 -1.43 45.35
CA LEU A 7 32.80 -1.25 44.11
C LEU A 7 32.34 -2.12 42.91
N PRO A 8 32.04 -3.43 43.07
CA PRO A 8 31.66 -4.26 41.93
C PRO A 8 30.26 -3.94 41.40
N LEU A 9 29.36 -3.43 42.25
CA LEU A 9 28.00 -3.03 41.87
C LEU A 9 27.99 -1.74 41.04
N LEU A 10 28.85 -0.77 41.38
CA LEU A 10 29.00 0.46 40.61
C LEU A 10 29.60 0.19 39.22
N ALA A 11 30.58 -0.70 39.12
CA ALA A 11 31.17 -1.09 37.83
C ALA A 11 30.16 -1.80 36.91
N ALA A 12 29.33 -2.70 37.47
CA ALA A 12 28.29 -3.38 36.71
C ALA A 12 27.18 -2.42 36.21
N LEU A 13 26.80 -1.43 37.01
CA LEU A 13 25.81 -0.42 36.64
C LEU A 13 26.30 0.50 35.50
N VAL A 14 27.58 0.89 35.55
CA VAL A 14 28.20 1.70 34.49
C VAL A 14 28.29 0.93 33.17
N LEU A 15 28.63 -0.38 33.22
CA LEU A 15 28.65 -1.23 32.03
C LEU A 15 27.26 -1.42 31.41
N ALA A 16 26.22 -1.57 32.24
CA ALA A 16 24.84 -1.70 31.80
C ALA A 16 24.32 -0.40 31.15
N LEU A 17 24.65 0.77 31.70
CA LEU A 17 24.31 2.06 31.09
C LEU A 17 25.03 2.28 29.76
N ALA A 18 26.30 1.88 29.65
CA ALA A 18 27.07 1.98 28.40
C ALA A 18 26.48 1.08 27.30
N ALA A 19 26.04 -0.14 27.65
CA ALA A 19 25.38 -1.04 26.71
C ALA A 19 24.01 -0.50 26.23
N ALA A 20 23.24 0.13 27.12
CA ALA A 20 21.97 0.77 26.77
C ALA A 20 22.16 1.99 25.84
N ALA A 21 23.21 2.78 26.04
CA ALA A 21 23.55 3.91 25.16
C ALA A 21 23.96 3.44 23.75
N ALA A 22 24.69 2.33 23.64
CA ALA A 22 25.07 1.75 22.35
C ALA A 22 23.88 1.18 21.56
N ALA A 23 22.86 0.62 22.24
CA ALA A 23 21.65 0.10 21.61
C ALA A 23 20.76 1.20 20.98
N SER A 24 20.83 2.43 21.50
CA SER A 24 20.02 3.56 21.02
C SER A 24 20.56 4.24 19.74
N SER A 25 21.81 3.95 19.35
CA SER A 25 22.51 4.62 18.25
C SER A 25 22.35 3.94 16.87
N GLY A 26 21.64 2.80 16.79
CA GLY A 26 21.44 2.04 15.55
C GLY A 26 20.36 2.58 14.61
N ALA A 27 19.48 3.46 15.08
CA ALA A 27 18.32 3.94 14.30
C ALA A 27 18.71 4.98 13.22
N ALA A 28 19.74 5.80 13.47
CA ALA A 28 20.10 6.92 12.59
C ALA A 28 20.80 6.50 11.28
N LYS A 29 21.55 5.37 11.27
CA LYS A 29 22.23 4.88 10.05
C LYS A 29 21.29 4.22 9.04
N GLY A 30 20.15 3.68 9.49
CA GLY A 30 19.23 2.93 8.64
C GLY A 30 18.21 3.77 7.86
N ALA A 31 17.79 4.91 8.40
CA ALA A 31 16.78 5.76 7.76
C ALA A 31 17.26 6.37 6.42
N PRO A 32 18.46 6.97 6.31
CA PRO A 32 18.94 7.53 5.04
C PRO A 32 19.07 6.47 3.94
N ALA A 33 19.60 5.29 4.27
CA ALA A 33 19.76 4.18 3.34
C ALA A 33 18.41 3.63 2.82
N ALA A 34 17.41 3.52 3.70
CA ALA A 34 16.07 3.09 3.31
C ALA A 34 15.37 4.14 2.42
N THR A 35 15.48 5.42 2.74
CA THR A 35 14.98 6.51 1.89
C THR A 35 15.66 6.52 0.52
N ASP A 36 16.95 6.19 0.45
CA ASP A 36 17.71 6.07 -0.78
C ASP A 36 17.26 4.87 -1.63
N PHE A 37 17.01 3.73 -0.99
CA PHE A 37 16.45 2.54 -1.63
C PHE A 37 15.08 2.83 -2.25
N ILE A 38 14.14 3.37 -1.46
CA ILE A 38 12.80 3.75 -1.94
C ILE A 38 12.91 4.71 -3.12
N ARG A 39 13.80 5.71 -3.04
CA ARG A 39 14.01 6.68 -4.13
C ARG A 39 14.52 6.06 -5.41
N LYS A 40 15.45 5.11 -5.33
CA LYS A 40 15.94 4.40 -6.52
C LYS A 40 14.82 3.56 -7.13
N SER A 41 14.10 2.79 -6.32
CA SER A 41 12.99 1.96 -6.79
C SER A 41 11.86 2.78 -7.42
N CYS A 42 11.48 3.91 -6.81
CA CYS A 42 10.42 4.78 -7.33
C CYS A 42 10.78 5.46 -8.66
N ARG A 43 12.06 5.68 -8.98
CA ARG A 43 12.49 6.27 -10.27
C ARG A 43 12.12 5.41 -11.47
N GLU A 44 11.96 4.11 -11.28
CA GLU A 44 11.61 3.16 -12.33
C GLU A 44 10.09 2.96 -12.49
N THR A 45 9.29 3.68 -11.70
CA THR A 45 7.82 3.62 -11.74
C THR A 45 7.23 4.69 -12.66
N GLN A 46 5.99 4.50 -13.08
CA GLN A 46 5.29 5.46 -13.95
C GLN A 46 5.04 6.81 -13.28
N TYR A 47 4.82 6.83 -11.95
CA TYR A 47 4.57 8.04 -11.18
C TYR A 47 5.57 8.19 -10.01
N PRO A 48 6.84 8.56 -10.29
CA PRO A 48 7.90 8.56 -9.27
C PRO A 48 7.66 9.47 -8.07
N SER A 49 7.08 10.65 -8.30
CA SER A 49 6.75 11.61 -7.22
C SER A 49 5.69 11.05 -6.29
N VAL A 50 4.63 10.46 -6.85
CA VAL A 50 3.55 9.79 -6.09
C VAL A 50 4.10 8.61 -5.31
N CYS A 51 4.94 7.78 -5.92
CA CYS A 51 5.62 6.65 -5.28
C CYS A 51 6.44 7.11 -4.07
N MET A 52 7.28 8.13 -4.24
CA MET A 52 8.11 8.67 -3.17
C MET A 52 7.27 9.25 -2.03
N GLN A 53 6.25 10.03 -2.36
CA GLN A 53 5.39 10.65 -1.37
C GLN A 53 4.59 9.61 -0.58
N SER A 54 4.16 8.52 -1.23
CA SER A 54 3.34 7.50 -0.60
C SER A 54 4.13 6.50 0.25
N LEU A 55 5.40 6.24 -0.10
CA LEU A 55 6.23 5.20 0.54
C LEU A 55 7.28 5.73 1.51
N SER A 56 7.76 6.98 1.37
CA SER A 56 8.86 7.51 2.18
C SER A 56 8.59 7.52 3.69
N SER A 57 7.33 7.65 4.09
CA SER A 57 6.89 7.58 5.50
C SER A 57 6.17 6.27 5.84
N TYR A 58 6.11 5.32 4.91
CA TYR A 58 5.34 4.09 5.10
C TYR A 58 6.15 3.05 5.87
N GLY A 59 5.54 2.51 6.93
CA GLY A 59 6.15 1.52 7.80
C GLY A 59 7.20 2.11 8.75
N LYS A 60 7.23 1.59 9.98
CA LYS A 60 8.33 1.80 10.93
C LYS A 60 8.70 0.43 11.49
N PRO A 61 9.84 -0.17 11.08
CA PRO A 61 10.89 0.38 10.22
C PRO A 61 10.49 0.49 8.72
N PRO A 62 11.20 1.31 7.93
CA PRO A 62 10.96 1.43 6.49
C PRO A 62 11.35 0.15 5.73
N PRO A 63 10.76 -0.13 4.55
CA PRO A 63 11.06 -1.31 3.75
C PRO A 63 12.52 -1.32 3.26
N ARG A 64 13.16 -2.49 3.34
CA ARG A 64 14.58 -2.70 3.03
C ARG A 64 14.84 -3.69 1.90
N SER A 65 13.80 -4.34 1.39
CA SER A 65 13.90 -5.28 0.26
C SER A 65 12.85 -4.96 -0.82
N PRO A 66 13.04 -5.41 -2.07
CA PRO A 66 12.04 -5.24 -3.12
C PRO A 66 10.68 -5.82 -2.75
N GLN A 67 10.65 -6.97 -2.06
CA GLN A 67 9.41 -7.61 -1.61
C GLN A 67 8.71 -6.78 -0.53
N GLU A 68 9.45 -6.30 0.48
CA GLU A 68 8.89 -5.42 1.51
C GLU A 68 8.35 -4.11 0.92
N LEU A 69 9.06 -3.54 -0.06
CA LEU A 69 8.65 -2.31 -0.73
C LEU A 69 7.40 -2.52 -1.59
N ALA A 70 7.33 -3.61 -2.34
CA ALA A 70 6.15 -3.98 -3.12
C ALA A 70 4.94 -4.22 -2.21
N ARG A 71 5.12 -4.92 -1.08
CA ARG A 71 4.06 -5.13 -0.07
C ARG A 71 3.57 -3.79 0.51
N ALA A 72 4.49 -2.90 0.85
CA ALA A 72 4.16 -1.56 1.32
C ALA A 72 3.33 -0.79 0.27
N ALA A 73 3.73 -0.84 -1.00
CA ALA A 73 2.99 -0.20 -2.09
C ALA A 73 1.59 -0.78 -2.28
N LEU A 74 1.43 -2.11 -2.25
CA LEU A 74 0.11 -2.76 -2.33
C LEU A 74 -0.80 -2.35 -1.17
N SER A 75 -0.24 -2.26 0.03
CA SER A 75 -0.99 -1.84 1.22
C SER A 75 -1.43 -0.38 1.14
N VAL A 76 -0.54 0.52 0.69
CA VAL A 76 -0.88 1.91 0.38
C VAL A 76 -2.02 1.97 -0.64
N SER A 77 -1.92 1.23 -1.74
CA SER A 77 -2.94 1.20 -2.78
C SER A 77 -4.29 0.73 -2.24
N ALA A 78 -4.31 -0.35 -1.45
CA ALA A 78 -5.54 -0.85 -0.82
C ALA A 78 -6.17 0.17 0.14
N ASP A 79 -5.36 0.94 0.88
CA ASP A 79 -5.85 1.99 1.78
C ASP A 79 -6.38 3.21 1.02
N ARG A 80 -5.75 3.60 -0.10
CA ARG A 80 -6.24 4.64 -0.99
C ARG A 80 -7.54 4.22 -1.68
N ALA A 81 -7.61 2.99 -2.21
CA ALA A 81 -8.80 2.43 -2.82
C ALA A 81 -9.96 2.40 -1.83
N ARG A 82 -9.71 1.99 -0.57
CA ARG A 82 -10.73 2.00 0.50
C ARG A 82 -11.20 3.40 0.82
N SER A 83 -10.28 4.36 0.88
CA SER A 83 -10.62 5.77 1.14
C SER A 83 -11.46 6.37 0.01
N ALA A 84 -11.15 6.03 -1.25
CA ALA A 84 -11.92 6.41 -2.42
C ALA A 84 -13.31 5.75 -2.39
N SER A 85 -13.41 4.44 -2.16
CA SER A 85 -14.67 3.72 -2.00
C SER A 85 -15.56 4.36 -0.92
N ALA A 86 -15.01 4.64 0.26
CA ALA A 86 -15.74 5.32 1.33
C ALA A 86 -16.16 6.76 0.96
N TYR A 87 -15.36 7.46 0.16
CA TYR A 87 -15.72 8.78 -0.35
C TYR A 87 -16.91 8.71 -1.33
N VAL A 88 -16.84 7.82 -2.32
CA VAL A 88 -17.93 7.59 -3.28
C VAL A 88 -19.20 7.10 -2.58
N GLY A 89 -19.07 6.22 -1.58
CA GLY A 89 -20.20 5.75 -0.78
C GLY A 89 -20.93 6.86 -0.05
N ARG A 90 -20.22 7.90 0.43
CA ARG A 90 -20.83 9.08 1.05
C ARG A 90 -21.61 9.93 0.04
N ILE A 91 -21.15 10.00 -1.21
CA ILE A 91 -21.86 10.69 -2.30
C ILE A 91 -23.13 9.92 -2.69
N CYS A 92 -23.02 8.60 -2.84
CA CYS A 92 -24.14 7.75 -3.23
C CYS A 92 -25.23 7.63 -2.14
N GLY A 93 -24.86 7.83 -0.88
CA GLY A 93 -25.75 7.62 0.25
C GLY A 93 -26.05 6.13 0.51
N PRO A 94 -26.95 5.82 1.46
CA PRO A 94 -27.29 4.45 1.81
C PRO A 94 -27.94 3.72 0.63
N ALA A 95 -27.76 2.40 0.60
CA ALA A 95 -28.46 1.56 -0.36
C ALA A 95 -29.99 1.69 -0.19
N PRO A 96 -30.76 1.80 -1.29
CA PRO A 96 -32.21 1.74 -1.23
C PRO A 96 -32.61 0.40 -0.62
N ARG A 97 -33.41 0.46 0.45
CA ARG A 97 -33.98 -0.72 1.09
C ARG A 97 -35.30 -1.08 0.39
N GLY A 98 -35.37 -2.26 -0.23
CA GLY A 98 -36.62 -2.85 -0.70
C GLY A 98 -37.12 -2.35 -2.07
N GLY A 99 -37.68 -3.27 -2.87
CA GLY A 99 -38.03 -3.12 -4.28
C GLY A 99 -39.28 -2.29 -4.61
N GLY A 100 -39.51 -1.17 -3.92
CA GLY A 100 -40.66 -0.31 -4.15
C GLY A 100 -40.26 1.14 -4.36
N GLY A 101 -40.17 1.57 -5.62
CA GLY A 101 -40.33 2.98 -5.97
C GLY A 101 -39.13 3.92 -5.78
N ALA A 102 -37.98 3.61 -6.39
CA ALA A 102 -37.07 4.64 -6.92
C ALA A 102 -36.12 3.98 -7.92
N LYS A 103 -36.29 4.29 -9.22
CA LYS A 103 -35.35 3.92 -10.30
C LYS A 103 -33.97 4.61 -10.17
N ALA A 104 -33.61 5.12 -9.00
CA ALA A 104 -32.51 6.08 -8.81
C ALA A 104 -31.29 5.53 -8.08
N ALA A 105 -31.18 4.22 -7.82
CA ALA A 105 -30.09 3.76 -6.95
C ALA A 105 -29.46 2.40 -7.25
N LYS A 106 -29.85 1.62 -8.26
CA LYS A 106 -28.99 0.54 -8.80
C LYS A 106 -28.60 0.96 -10.22
N GLY A 107 -27.31 0.94 -10.55
CA GLY A 107 -26.82 1.30 -11.89
C GLY A 107 -26.61 2.81 -12.16
N SER A 108 -26.42 3.63 -11.12
CA SER A 108 -25.94 4.99 -11.35
C SER A 108 -24.42 4.97 -11.53
N PRO A 109 -23.82 5.78 -12.41
CA PRO A 109 -22.37 5.71 -12.65
C PRO A 109 -21.50 5.90 -11.40
N ALA A 110 -21.95 6.71 -10.43
CA ALA A 110 -21.25 6.86 -9.16
C ALA A 110 -21.32 5.58 -8.30
N ARG A 111 -22.41 4.83 -8.39
CA ARG A 111 -22.58 3.56 -7.66
C ARG A 111 -21.85 2.40 -8.33
N ASP A 112 -21.81 2.38 -9.65
CA ASP A 112 -20.98 1.43 -10.39
C ASP A 112 -19.49 1.69 -10.09
N CYS A 113 -19.09 2.96 -10.00
CA CYS A 113 -17.76 3.32 -9.52
C CYS A 113 -17.50 2.86 -8.08
N LEU A 114 -18.48 2.96 -7.18
CA LEU A 114 -18.35 2.47 -5.80
C LEU A 114 -18.06 0.96 -5.76
N GLU A 115 -18.77 0.18 -6.58
CA GLU A 115 -18.59 -1.27 -6.71
C GLU A 115 -17.18 -1.58 -7.25
N ASN A 116 -16.78 -0.96 -8.36
CA ASN A 116 -15.43 -1.10 -8.92
C ASN A 116 -14.34 -0.75 -7.89
N MET A 117 -14.51 0.32 -7.12
CA MET A 117 -13.53 0.68 -6.09
C MET A 117 -13.50 -0.31 -4.93
N ALA A 118 -14.62 -0.97 -4.62
CA ALA A 118 -14.65 -2.03 -3.60
C ALA A 118 -13.96 -3.31 -4.10
N ASP A 119 -14.12 -3.65 -5.38
CA ASP A 119 -13.44 -4.79 -6.02
C ASP A 119 -11.92 -4.55 -6.12
N SER A 120 -11.50 -3.34 -6.52
CA SER A 120 -10.08 -2.93 -6.47
C SER A 120 -9.49 -3.09 -5.06
N VAL A 121 -10.22 -2.71 -3.99
CA VAL A 121 -9.77 -2.97 -2.60
C VAL A 121 -9.56 -4.46 -2.32
N GLY A 122 -10.46 -5.31 -2.79
CA GLY A 122 -10.36 -6.77 -2.66
C GLY A 122 -9.11 -7.31 -3.34
N HIS A 123 -8.94 -7.00 -4.62
CA HIS A 123 -7.78 -7.41 -5.41
C HIS A 123 -6.44 -6.94 -4.81
N LEU A 124 -6.36 -5.68 -4.38
CA LEU A 124 -5.14 -5.15 -3.78
C LEU A 124 -4.78 -5.82 -2.44
N ARG A 125 -5.80 -6.22 -1.66
CA ARG A 125 -5.59 -6.98 -0.43
C ARG A 125 -5.17 -8.41 -0.70
N ASP A 126 -5.75 -9.07 -1.69
CA ASP A 126 -5.35 -10.41 -2.10
C ASP A 126 -3.90 -10.42 -2.62
N ALA A 127 -3.53 -9.42 -3.44
CA ALA A 127 -2.17 -9.19 -3.88
C ALA A 127 -1.19 -9.01 -2.71
N ALA A 128 -1.53 -8.17 -1.72
CA ALA A 128 -0.69 -7.97 -0.54
C ALA A 128 -0.54 -9.25 0.29
N LYS A 129 -1.64 -9.99 0.47
CA LYS A 129 -1.65 -11.23 1.26
C LYS A 129 -0.85 -12.36 0.60
N GLU A 130 -0.94 -12.50 -0.71
CA GLU A 130 -0.16 -13.48 -1.46
C GLU A 130 1.34 -13.16 -1.40
N LEU A 131 1.70 -11.89 -1.51
CA LEU A 131 3.10 -11.45 -1.42
C LEU A 131 3.69 -11.63 -0.02
N ASP A 132 2.85 -11.63 1.01
CA ASP A 132 3.19 -11.95 2.41
C ASP A 132 3.29 -13.44 2.70
N GLY A 133 2.69 -14.26 1.83
CA GLY A 133 2.75 -15.70 1.93
C GLY A 133 4.14 -16.26 1.65
N SER A 134 4.26 -17.58 1.76
CA SER A 134 5.46 -18.27 1.33
C SER A 134 5.50 -18.32 -0.20
N LEU A 135 6.19 -17.36 -0.82
CA LEU A 135 6.49 -17.40 -2.26
C LEU A 135 7.36 -18.63 -2.64
N GLY A 136 7.97 -19.28 -1.67
CA GLY A 136 8.98 -20.31 -1.91
C GLY A 136 10.32 -19.71 -2.33
N ARG A 137 11.25 -20.58 -2.75
CA ARG A 137 12.58 -20.14 -3.20
C ARG A 137 12.45 -19.23 -4.42
N ALA A 138 13.14 -18.10 -4.42
CA ALA A 138 13.16 -17.20 -5.55
C ALA A 138 13.56 -17.92 -6.86
N GLY A 139 12.87 -17.60 -7.95
CA GLY A 139 13.02 -18.26 -9.25
C GLY A 139 12.36 -19.64 -9.38
N SER A 140 11.89 -20.24 -8.28
CA SER A 140 11.17 -21.53 -8.34
C SER A 140 9.84 -21.42 -9.10
N PRO A 141 9.26 -22.54 -9.59
CA PRO A 141 7.92 -22.54 -10.15
C PRO A 141 6.86 -21.96 -9.20
N ALA A 142 6.94 -22.29 -7.91
CA ALA A 142 6.03 -21.73 -6.89
C ALA A 142 6.16 -20.20 -6.79
N PHE A 143 7.39 -19.68 -6.76
CA PHE A 143 7.65 -18.24 -6.70
C PHE A 143 7.05 -17.52 -7.91
N ARG A 144 7.27 -18.04 -9.12
CA ARG A 144 6.72 -17.45 -10.35
C ARG A 144 5.19 -17.50 -10.36
N TRP A 145 4.59 -18.59 -9.87
CA TRP A 145 3.14 -18.73 -9.77
C TRP A 145 2.53 -17.70 -8.82
N HIS A 146 3.03 -17.62 -7.59
CA HIS A 146 2.55 -16.63 -6.61
C HIS A 146 2.74 -15.19 -7.11
N LEU A 147 3.92 -14.86 -7.68
CA LEU A 147 4.16 -13.52 -8.21
C LEU A 147 3.21 -13.18 -9.38
N SER A 148 2.87 -14.15 -10.22
CA SER A 148 1.91 -13.96 -11.31
C SER A 148 0.48 -13.70 -10.81
N ASN A 149 0.08 -14.30 -9.68
CA ASN A 149 -1.21 -14.00 -9.03
C ASN A 149 -1.23 -12.54 -8.53
N VAL A 150 -0.16 -12.10 -7.86
CA VAL A 150 -0.01 -10.70 -7.41
C VAL A 150 -0.15 -9.73 -8.58
N GLN A 151 0.53 -9.98 -9.70
CA GLN A 151 0.44 -9.16 -10.91
C GLN A 151 -0.97 -9.15 -11.52
N THR A 152 -1.64 -10.31 -11.51
CA THR A 152 -3.01 -10.46 -12.01
C THR A 152 -3.98 -9.60 -11.20
N TRP A 153 -3.93 -9.69 -9.88
CA TRP A 153 -4.80 -8.87 -9.02
C TRP A 153 -4.50 -7.37 -9.12
N CYS A 154 -3.23 -6.97 -9.25
CA CYS A 154 -2.91 -5.56 -9.50
C CYS A 154 -3.48 -5.06 -10.83
N SER A 155 -3.44 -5.88 -11.88
CA SER A 155 -3.99 -5.55 -13.20
C SER A 155 -5.51 -5.50 -13.19
N ALA A 156 -6.16 -6.38 -12.42
CA ALA A 156 -7.61 -6.34 -12.18
C ALA A 156 -8.01 -5.05 -11.45
N ALA A 157 -7.31 -4.69 -10.36
CA ALA A 157 -7.57 -3.45 -9.64
C ALA A 157 -7.47 -2.20 -10.54
N LEU A 158 -6.44 -2.12 -11.40
CA LEU A 158 -6.32 -1.04 -12.39
C LEU A 158 -7.47 -1.03 -13.41
N THR A 159 -7.96 -2.22 -13.78
CA THR A 159 -9.11 -2.35 -14.69
C THR A 159 -10.37 -1.79 -14.05
N ASP A 160 -10.62 -2.10 -12.77
CA ASP A 160 -11.77 -1.58 -12.03
C ASP A 160 -11.69 -0.05 -11.87
N GLU A 161 -10.51 0.46 -11.51
CA GLU A 161 -10.25 1.89 -11.37
C GLU A 161 -10.51 2.63 -12.69
N ASN A 162 -10.01 2.12 -13.81
CA ASN A 162 -10.27 2.69 -15.14
C ASN A 162 -11.75 2.58 -15.53
N THR A 163 -12.40 1.45 -15.23
CA THR A 163 -13.84 1.25 -15.50
C THR A 163 -14.69 2.25 -14.72
N CYS A 164 -14.34 2.54 -13.46
CA CYS A 164 -14.97 3.64 -12.72
C CYS A 164 -14.80 4.98 -13.47
N LEU A 165 -13.56 5.32 -13.88
CA LEU A 165 -13.28 6.59 -14.53
C LEU A 165 -14.06 6.77 -15.84
N ASP A 166 -14.19 5.70 -16.62
CA ASP A 166 -14.92 5.69 -17.89
C ASP A 166 -16.44 5.78 -17.67
N GLY A 167 -16.95 5.08 -16.66
CA GLY A 167 -18.37 5.09 -16.28
C GLY A 167 -18.86 6.48 -15.91
N LEU A 168 -18.03 7.30 -15.25
CA LEU A 168 -18.38 8.65 -14.80
C LEU A 168 -18.53 9.69 -15.92
N SER A 169 -18.26 9.34 -17.18
CA SER A 169 -18.30 10.25 -18.33
C SER A 169 -19.68 10.87 -18.59
N ARG A 170 -20.76 10.21 -18.17
CA ARG A 170 -22.16 10.65 -18.35
C ARG A 170 -22.96 10.41 -17.07
N GLY A 171 -24.13 11.04 -16.93
CA GLY A 171 -25.06 10.75 -15.83
C GLY A 171 -24.63 11.20 -14.42
N VAL A 172 -23.56 11.98 -14.31
CA VAL A 172 -23.05 12.59 -13.07
C VAL A 172 -22.72 14.05 -13.35
N ASP A 173 -23.09 14.96 -12.44
CA ASP A 173 -22.77 16.39 -12.56
C ASP A 173 -21.25 16.62 -12.53
N ALA A 174 -20.81 17.76 -13.08
CA ALA A 174 -19.39 18.04 -13.27
C ALA A 174 -18.60 18.11 -11.96
N GLY A 175 -19.20 18.65 -10.89
CA GLY A 175 -18.54 18.80 -9.59
C GLY A 175 -18.31 17.44 -8.93
N THR A 176 -19.36 16.62 -8.87
CA THR A 176 -19.29 15.26 -8.34
C THR A 176 -18.32 14.39 -9.16
N ARG A 177 -18.39 14.48 -10.49
CA ARG A 177 -17.47 13.76 -11.40
C ARG A 177 -16.02 14.12 -11.12
N ALA A 178 -15.69 15.40 -11.04
CA ALA A 178 -14.33 15.86 -10.78
C ALA A 178 -13.82 15.37 -9.41
N ALA A 179 -14.68 15.41 -8.40
CA ALA A 179 -14.32 14.99 -7.05
C ALA A 179 -14.05 13.48 -6.95
N ILE A 180 -14.89 12.64 -7.56
CA ILE A 180 -14.67 11.18 -7.62
C ILE A 180 -13.42 10.87 -8.45
N ARG A 181 -13.31 11.45 -9.66
CA ARG A 181 -12.18 11.24 -10.56
C ARG A 181 -10.85 11.55 -9.90
N SER A 182 -10.75 12.64 -9.14
CA SER A 182 -9.52 13.00 -8.42
C SER A 182 -9.07 11.89 -7.46
N LYS A 183 -10.00 11.25 -6.75
CA LYS A 183 -9.68 10.14 -5.84
C LYS A 183 -9.29 8.88 -6.59
N VAL A 184 -10.02 8.53 -7.64
CA VAL A 184 -9.78 7.29 -8.38
C VAL A 184 -8.47 7.35 -9.17
N VAL A 185 -8.12 8.51 -9.74
CA VAL A 185 -6.81 8.71 -10.38
C VAL A 185 -5.66 8.57 -9.38
N GLU A 186 -5.81 9.08 -8.16
CA GLU A 186 -4.79 8.88 -7.10
C GLU A 186 -4.58 7.38 -6.83
N VAL A 187 -5.67 6.60 -6.76
CA VAL A 187 -5.59 5.14 -6.58
C VAL A 187 -4.87 4.50 -7.77
N ALA A 188 -5.26 4.80 -9.01
CA ALA A 188 -4.62 4.25 -10.20
C ALA A 188 -3.12 4.54 -10.30
N GLN A 189 -2.70 5.73 -9.84
CA GLN A 189 -1.28 6.08 -9.79
C GLN A 189 -0.51 5.24 -8.77
N VAL A 190 -1.03 5.07 -7.55
CA VAL A 190 -0.36 4.23 -6.54
C VAL A 190 -0.42 2.75 -6.90
N THR A 191 -1.51 2.27 -7.50
CA THR A 191 -1.64 0.88 -7.99
C THR A 191 -0.66 0.60 -9.13
N SER A 192 -0.55 1.50 -10.11
CA SER A 192 0.44 1.37 -11.20
C SER A 192 1.87 1.30 -10.66
N ASN A 193 2.21 2.17 -9.71
CA ASN A 193 3.50 2.13 -9.04
C ASN A 193 3.72 0.81 -8.27
N ALA A 194 2.69 0.31 -7.56
CA ALA A 194 2.77 -0.97 -6.86
C ALA A 194 3.04 -2.13 -7.82
N LEU A 195 2.34 -2.20 -8.96
CA LEU A 195 2.60 -3.21 -9.99
C LEU A 195 4.03 -3.12 -10.54
N ALA A 196 4.52 -1.91 -10.81
CA ALA A 196 5.90 -1.72 -11.25
C ALA A 196 6.92 -2.24 -10.21
N LEU A 197 6.67 -2.02 -8.93
CA LEU A 197 7.52 -2.53 -7.84
C LEU A 197 7.41 -4.05 -7.67
N VAL A 198 6.21 -4.63 -7.80
CA VAL A 198 5.98 -6.08 -7.83
C VAL A 198 6.79 -6.74 -8.94
N ASN A 199 6.81 -6.14 -10.13
CA ASN A 199 7.58 -6.66 -11.26
C ASN A 199 9.09 -6.72 -10.96
N LYS A 200 9.61 -5.87 -10.07
CA LYS A 200 11.02 -5.86 -9.66
C LYS A 200 11.36 -6.91 -8.60
N VAL A 201 10.37 -7.47 -7.91
CA VAL A 201 10.59 -8.58 -6.95
C VAL A 201 11.18 -9.80 -7.65
N GLY A 202 10.73 -10.09 -8.87
CA GLY A 202 11.24 -11.20 -9.67
C GLY A 202 12.56 -10.93 -10.41
N SER A 203 12.92 -9.66 -10.64
CA SER A 203 14.09 -9.27 -11.46
C SER A 203 15.41 -9.16 -10.68
N GLY A 204 15.40 -9.35 -9.35
CA GLY A 204 16.60 -9.26 -8.50
C GLY A 204 17.53 -10.49 -8.54
N HIS A 205 17.46 -11.30 -9.59
CA HIS A 205 18.26 -12.52 -9.80
C HIS A 205 18.90 -12.49 -11.18
#